data_AF-A0A7Y0WLQ5-F1
#
_entry.id   AF-A0A7Y0WLQ5-F1
#
_cell.length_a   1.000
_cell.length_b   1.000
_cell.length_c   1.000
_cell.angle_alpha   90.00
_cell.angle_beta   90.00
_cell.angle_gamma   90.00
#
_symmetry.space_group_name_H-M   'P 1'
#
loop_
_entity.id
_entity.type
_entity.pdbx_description
1 polymer ?
#
loop_
_entity_poly.entity_id
_entity_poly.type
_entity_poly.pdbx_seq_one_letter_code
_entity_poly.pdbx_strand_id
1 'polypeptide(L)'
;MFTKRRSSLAGFIILAVGLVGFSALLLLKSETQRTEKRFSEYVQNISGIVRKQLDTNEAVLAGFSAFLQAVDQSDTDATARYAAAVLSAYPHIYMLEAARAVPIGEQAAFEDLLRRTWRPDFELKDFPSLTHQPAQPQVYLNETWPVLFMYPLLPESSSIYGVRLETVAYLSYALARTHSSQKPVVSPVFSMYEGGSAYILMQSVSRPEQARENTRPNFFGSTMVSLLLIKTSALQDAVNYANVDPLVSVSAVLKTAAGSESNVFTTEIKQAGILDRLLLPALADRVAITSASQPMTLLFERQLRLGDILTAETLIILAVLAGAFVLMPVVLIRHFKSIERAEVELERSAYLATHDVLTQLPNRYLFADRFDQALSNWASSGTAFAVLLIDLDHFKEINDKHGHEVGDQVLTEVANRMLQVTRSCDTVARYGGDEFVILITDLVNPESAELNAERVLEVIAQTVATSAGELSLSCSIGVSLCPNHGQSLGSLLKAADQAMYGVKQLGRKGVAMTESPEA
;
A
#
# COMPACT_ATOMS: atom_id res chain seq x y z
N MET A 1 34.17 -16.01 -8.15
CA MET A 1 33.34 -14.97 -8.81
C MET A 1 31.85 -15.36 -8.88
N PHE A 2 31.51 -16.61 -9.22
CA PHE A 2 30.12 -17.13 -9.30
C PHE A 2 29.26 -17.00 -8.04
N THR A 3 29.80 -17.25 -6.84
CA THR A 3 29.06 -17.13 -5.58
C THR A 3 28.64 -15.69 -5.26
N LYS A 4 29.50 -14.72 -5.56
CA LYS A 4 29.27 -13.28 -5.36
C LYS A 4 28.22 -12.70 -6.31
N ARG A 5 28.08 -13.26 -7.52
CA ARG A 5 27.04 -12.88 -8.49
C ARG A 5 25.68 -13.54 -8.22
N ARG A 6 25.67 -14.77 -7.69
CA ARG A 6 24.43 -15.42 -7.25
C ARG A 6 23.80 -14.68 -6.06
N SER A 7 24.62 -14.22 -5.12
CA SER A 7 24.13 -13.40 -4.00
C SER A 7 23.63 -12.03 -4.46
N SER A 8 24.27 -11.40 -5.45
CA SER A 8 23.78 -10.12 -5.98
C SER A 8 22.45 -10.27 -6.74
N LEU A 9 22.29 -11.30 -7.58
CA LEU A 9 21.02 -11.60 -8.26
C LEU A 9 19.88 -11.85 -7.26
N ALA A 10 20.14 -12.68 -6.24
CA ALA A 10 19.16 -12.93 -5.18
C ALA A 10 18.78 -11.63 -4.46
N GLY A 11 19.76 -10.77 -4.15
CA GLY A 11 19.52 -9.45 -3.56
C GLY A 11 18.63 -8.56 -4.42
N PHE A 12 18.88 -8.48 -5.74
CA PHE A 12 18.05 -7.70 -6.66
C PHE A 12 16.61 -8.24 -6.78
N ILE A 13 16.45 -9.56 -6.82
CA ILE A 13 15.11 -10.19 -6.86
C ILE A 13 14.35 -9.89 -5.58
N ILE A 14 14.98 -10.05 -4.41
CA ILE A 14 14.36 -9.76 -3.10
C ILE A 14 13.97 -8.28 -3.02
N LEU A 15 14.85 -7.37 -3.44
CA LEU A 15 14.56 -5.93 -3.45
C LEU A 15 13.37 -5.59 -4.34
N ALA A 16 13.34 -6.14 -5.55
CA ALA A 16 12.26 -5.92 -6.51
C ALA A 16 10.91 -6.46 -6.03
N VAL A 17 10.90 -7.71 -5.58
CA VAL A 17 9.72 -8.37 -4.99
C VAL A 17 9.23 -7.59 -3.76
N GLY A 18 10.16 -7.15 -2.93
CA GLY A 18 9.88 -6.31 -1.76
C GLY A 18 9.25 -4.98 -2.14
N LEU A 19 9.77 -4.31 -3.18
CA LEU A 19 9.22 -3.04 -3.67
C LEU A 19 7.78 -3.20 -4.17
N VAL A 20 7.52 -4.24 -4.99
CA VAL A 20 6.18 -4.52 -5.51
C VAL A 20 5.18 -4.83 -4.39
N GLY A 21 5.58 -5.68 -3.43
CA GLY A 21 4.76 -5.99 -2.27
C GLY A 21 4.49 -4.76 -1.39
N PHE A 22 5.50 -3.92 -1.19
CA PHE A 22 5.37 -2.67 -0.45
C PHE A 22 4.44 -1.68 -1.16
N SER A 23 4.54 -1.55 -2.49
CA SER A 23 3.62 -0.73 -3.29
C SER A 23 2.17 -1.20 -3.17
N ALA A 24 1.92 -2.52 -3.22
CA ALA A 24 0.57 -3.07 -3.03
C ALA A 24 0.02 -2.75 -1.62
N LEU A 25 0.87 -2.85 -0.59
CA LEU A 25 0.49 -2.52 0.79
C LEU A 25 0.19 -1.03 0.96
N LEU A 26 0.98 -0.14 0.35
CA LEU A 26 0.72 1.30 0.36
C LEU A 26 -0.59 1.64 -0.37
N LEU A 27 -0.89 0.99 -1.49
CA LEU A 27 -2.13 1.18 -2.22
C LEU A 27 -3.34 0.83 -1.35
N LEU A 28 -3.34 -0.35 -0.74
CA LEU A 28 -4.43 -0.78 0.15
C LEU A 28 -4.60 0.18 1.33
N LYS A 29 -3.49 0.60 1.95
CA LYS A 29 -3.51 1.58 3.05
C LYS A 29 -4.11 2.92 2.60
N SER A 30 -3.76 3.38 1.41
CA SER A 30 -4.27 4.64 0.84
C SER A 30 -5.79 4.58 0.63
N GLU A 31 -6.33 3.46 0.15
CA GLU A 31 -7.78 3.33 -0.06
C GLU A 31 -8.56 3.22 1.26
N THR A 32 -8.00 2.54 2.27
CA THR A 32 -8.57 2.55 3.61
C THR A 32 -8.66 3.98 4.15
N GLN A 33 -7.57 4.77 4.06
CA GLN A 33 -7.56 6.18 4.49
C GLN A 33 -8.53 7.05 3.70
N ARG A 34 -8.68 6.81 2.38
CA ARG A 34 -9.64 7.51 1.54
C ARG A 34 -11.07 7.24 1.99
N THR A 35 -11.36 5.99 2.38
CA THR A 35 -12.67 5.58 2.88
C THR A 35 -12.95 6.16 4.27
N GLU A 36 -11.96 6.16 5.17
CA GLU A 36 -12.03 6.84 6.46
C GLU A 36 -12.36 8.34 6.31
N LYS A 37 -11.68 9.03 5.40
CA LYS A 37 -11.96 10.45 5.14
C LYS A 37 -13.39 10.69 4.66
N ARG A 38 -13.88 9.88 3.71
CA ARG A 38 -15.27 9.95 3.24
C ARG A 38 -16.26 9.69 4.37
N PHE A 39 -15.96 8.74 5.26
CA PHE A 39 -16.76 8.47 6.44
C PHE A 39 -16.80 9.68 7.40
N SER A 40 -15.67 10.33 7.67
CA SER A 40 -15.66 11.55 8.48
C SER A 40 -16.45 12.71 7.84
N GLU A 41 -16.35 12.90 6.52
CA GLU A 41 -17.16 13.89 5.79
C GLU A 41 -18.66 13.57 5.90
N TYR A 42 -19.03 12.30 5.78
CA TYR A 42 -20.40 11.82 5.97
C TYR A 42 -20.91 12.11 7.41
N VAL A 43 -20.11 11.79 8.43
CA VAL A 43 -20.43 12.05 9.84
C VAL A 43 -20.72 13.54 10.08
N GLN A 44 -19.90 14.43 9.53
CA GLN A 44 -20.10 15.87 9.65
C GLN A 44 -21.39 16.34 8.96
N ASN A 45 -21.69 15.82 7.77
CA ASN A 45 -22.91 16.17 7.04
C ASN A 45 -24.18 15.78 7.82
N ILE A 46 -24.28 14.52 8.24
CA ILE A 46 -25.45 14.03 8.99
C ILE A 46 -25.58 14.75 10.34
N SER A 47 -24.47 14.94 11.05
CA SER A 47 -24.49 15.69 12.32
C SER A 47 -24.96 17.13 12.13
N GLY A 48 -24.61 17.77 11.01
CA GLY A 48 -25.09 19.10 10.65
C GLY A 48 -26.61 19.15 10.41
N ILE A 49 -27.17 18.14 9.74
CA ILE A 49 -28.62 18.01 9.50
C ILE A 49 -29.37 17.87 10.83
N VAL A 50 -28.92 16.95 11.70
CA VAL A 50 -29.53 16.77 13.03
C VAL A 50 -29.42 18.06 13.84
N ARG A 51 -28.26 18.71 13.89
CA ARG A 51 -28.08 19.98 14.61
C ARG A 51 -29.05 21.04 14.12
N LYS A 52 -29.15 21.25 12.80
CA LYS A 52 -30.09 22.21 12.20
C LYS A 52 -31.54 21.93 12.62
N GLN A 53 -31.92 20.65 12.69
CA GLN A 53 -33.26 20.25 13.12
C GLN A 53 -33.50 20.59 14.60
N LEU A 54 -32.53 20.33 15.47
CA LEU A 54 -32.61 20.67 16.89
C LEU A 54 -32.69 22.19 17.11
N ASP A 55 -31.89 22.97 16.38
CA ASP A 55 -31.92 24.44 16.41
C ASP A 55 -33.28 24.99 15.94
N THR A 56 -33.87 24.35 14.91
CA THR A 56 -35.21 24.69 14.41
C THR A 56 -36.27 24.43 15.48
N ASN A 57 -36.18 23.31 16.21
CA ASN A 57 -37.11 23.00 17.30
C ASN A 57 -37.03 24.04 18.43
N GLU A 58 -35.83 24.46 18.81
CA GLU A 58 -35.63 25.52 19.81
C GLU A 58 -36.23 26.84 19.35
N ALA A 59 -35.99 27.24 18.09
CA ALA A 59 -36.53 28.46 17.53
C ALA A 59 -38.07 28.45 17.47
N VAL A 60 -38.67 27.32 17.10
CA VAL A 60 -40.13 27.17 17.07
C VAL A 60 -40.72 27.25 18.48
N LEU A 61 -40.13 26.58 19.46
CA LEU A 61 -40.59 26.65 20.84
C LEU A 61 -40.46 28.07 21.42
N ALA A 62 -39.35 28.75 21.15
CA ALA A 62 -39.15 30.13 21.59
C ALA A 62 -40.18 31.08 20.93
N GLY A 63 -40.43 30.91 19.63
CA GLY A 63 -41.45 31.67 18.90
C GLY A 63 -42.85 31.45 19.46
N PHE A 64 -43.21 30.18 19.72
CA PHE A 64 -44.49 29.84 20.32
C PHE A 64 -44.63 30.38 21.75
N SER A 65 -43.57 30.30 22.55
CA SER A 65 -43.52 30.87 23.89
C SER A 65 -43.72 32.38 23.88
N ALA A 66 -43.05 33.10 22.97
CA ALA A 66 -43.22 34.54 22.82
C ALA A 66 -44.63 34.91 22.34
N PHE A 67 -45.20 34.14 21.41
CA PHE A 67 -46.60 34.30 20.99
C PHE A 67 -47.55 34.11 22.19
N LEU A 68 -47.34 33.05 22.97
CA LEU A 68 -48.07 32.80 24.21
C LEU A 68 -47.80 33.84 25.30
N GLN A 69 -46.83 34.74 25.20
CA GLN A 69 -46.73 35.89 26.11
C GLN A 69 -47.65 37.03 25.67
N ALA A 70 -47.85 37.19 24.36
CA ALA A 70 -48.53 38.33 23.76
C ALA A 70 -50.02 38.11 23.47
N VAL A 71 -50.44 36.88 23.14
CA VAL A 71 -51.83 36.55 22.76
C VAL A 71 -52.80 36.78 23.92
N ASP A 72 -54.04 37.20 23.66
CA ASP A 72 -55.05 37.33 24.70
C ASP A 72 -55.26 36.00 25.45
N GLN A 73 -55.46 36.07 26.78
CA GLN A 73 -55.51 34.90 27.65
C GLN A 73 -56.68 33.93 27.36
N SER A 74 -57.68 34.39 26.60
CA SER A 74 -58.85 33.61 26.21
C SER A 74 -58.88 33.20 24.73
N ASP A 75 -57.98 33.73 23.89
CA ASP A 75 -58.02 33.58 22.43
C ASP A 75 -57.29 32.30 21.96
N THR A 76 -57.96 31.16 22.16
CA THR A 76 -57.48 29.86 21.68
C THR A 76 -57.52 29.73 20.15
N ASP A 77 -58.40 30.49 19.48
CA ASP A 77 -58.51 30.50 18.02
C ASP A 77 -57.28 31.13 17.36
N ALA A 78 -56.76 32.24 17.89
CA ALA A 78 -55.52 32.84 17.43
C ALA A 78 -54.32 31.89 17.64
N THR A 79 -54.28 31.22 18.80
CA THR A 79 -53.24 30.22 19.09
C THR A 79 -53.32 29.04 18.14
N ALA A 80 -54.52 28.55 17.80
CA ALA A 80 -54.70 27.49 16.80
C ALA A 80 -54.25 27.93 15.41
N ARG A 81 -54.56 29.16 14.98
CA ARG A 81 -54.07 29.69 13.69
C ARG A 81 -52.54 29.80 13.63
N TYR A 82 -51.91 30.25 14.73
CA TYR A 82 -50.45 30.29 14.82
C TYR A 82 -49.86 28.88 14.75
N ALA A 83 -50.38 27.94 15.55
CA ALA A 83 -49.92 26.57 15.57
C ALA A 83 -50.09 25.89 14.20
N ALA A 84 -51.22 26.13 13.51
CA ALA A 84 -51.45 25.64 12.15
C ALA A 84 -50.37 26.12 11.16
N ALA A 85 -50.03 27.41 11.21
CA ALA A 85 -48.99 27.97 10.35
C ALA A 85 -47.61 27.36 10.65
N VAL A 86 -47.27 27.17 11.93
CA VAL A 86 -46.02 26.55 12.36
C VAL A 86 -45.92 25.10 11.91
N LEU A 87 -46.95 24.28 12.18
CA LEU A 87 -46.93 22.86 11.81
C LEU A 87 -46.94 22.66 10.28
N SER A 88 -47.57 23.57 9.54
CA SER A 88 -47.49 23.57 8.08
C SER A 88 -46.07 23.88 7.57
N ALA A 89 -45.30 24.72 8.28
CA ALA A 89 -43.93 25.06 7.93
C ALA A 89 -42.90 24.02 8.41
N TYR A 90 -43.22 23.30 9.50
CA TYR A 90 -42.33 22.35 10.17
C TYR A 90 -43.03 21.01 10.44
N PRO A 91 -43.21 20.15 9.40
CA PRO A 91 -44.02 18.93 9.51
C PRO A 91 -43.46 17.85 10.45
N HIS A 92 -42.19 17.97 10.86
CA HIS A 92 -41.55 17.06 11.82
C HIS A 92 -42.02 17.28 13.26
N ILE A 93 -42.60 18.45 13.52
CA ILE A 93 -43.23 18.78 14.79
C ILE A 93 -44.61 18.17 14.76
N TYR A 94 -44.92 17.36 15.76
CA TYR A 94 -46.18 16.65 15.80
C TYR A 94 -47.32 17.52 16.32
N MET A 95 -47.05 18.22 17.42
CA MET A 95 -48.07 18.95 18.15
C MET A 95 -47.46 20.11 18.93
N LEU A 96 -48.20 21.19 19.07
CA LEU A 96 -47.93 22.24 20.05
C LEU A 96 -48.98 22.19 21.14
N GLU A 97 -48.55 22.27 22.40
CA GLU A 97 -49.45 22.27 23.55
C GLU A 97 -49.10 23.40 24.52
N ALA A 98 -50.07 23.80 25.34
CA ALA A 98 -49.83 24.70 26.46
C ALA A 98 -50.52 24.18 27.71
N ALA A 99 -49.77 24.12 28.81
CA ALA A 99 -50.28 23.81 30.13
C ALA A 99 -50.20 25.04 31.02
N ARG A 100 -51.23 25.25 31.83
CA ARG A 100 -51.35 26.42 32.71
C ARG A 100 -51.08 26.00 34.16
N ALA A 101 -50.38 26.85 34.92
CA ALA A 101 -50.29 26.69 36.36
C ALA A 101 -51.62 27.03 37.05
N VAL A 102 -52.11 26.11 37.89
CA VAL A 102 -53.28 26.32 38.75
C VAL A 102 -52.91 25.94 40.18
N PRO A 103 -53.03 26.85 41.18
CA PRO A 103 -52.76 26.51 42.57
C PRO A 103 -53.59 25.30 43.03
N ILE A 104 -53.00 24.38 43.80
CA ILE A 104 -53.71 23.15 44.24
C ILE A 104 -55.01 23.49 44.99
N GLY A 105 -55.03 24.57 45.78
CA GLY A 105 -56.23 25.03 46.50
C GLY A 105 -57.35 25.55 45.61
N GLU A 106 -57.09 25.84 44.34
CA GLU A 106 -58.05 26.42 43.39
C GLU A 106 -58.57 25.41 42.36
N GLN A 107 -58.12 24.15 42.39
CA GLN A 107 -58.48 23.13 41.39
C GLN A 107 -59.99 22.98 41.19
N ALA A 108 -60.75 22.86 42.28
CA ALA A 108 -62.21 22.66 42.21
C ALA A 108 -62.93 23.88 41.63
N ALA A 109 -62.50 25.09 41.99
CA ALA A 109 -63.06 26.33 41.44
C ALA A 109 -62.71 26.49 39.96
N PHE A 110 -61.50 26.09 39.56
CA PHE A 110 -61.04 26.10 38.19
C PHE A 110 -61.82 25.13 37.30
N GLU A 111 -62.07 23.90 37.76
CA GLU A 111 -62.92 22.93 37.06
C GLU A 111 -64.35 23.44 36.87
N ASP A 112 -64.99 23.94 37.92
CA ASP A 112 -66.36 24.47 37.84
C ASP A 112 -66.46 25.65 36.86
N LEU A 113 -65.45 26.53 36.85
CA LEU A 113 -65.35 27.62 35.88
C LEU A 113 -65.31 27.09 34.44
N LEU A 114 -64.44 26.13 34.13
CA LEU A 114 -64.30 25.57 32.79
C LEU A 114 -65.53 24.76 32.37
N ARG A 115 -66.20 24.06 33.29
CA ARG A 115 -67.48 23.39 33.02
C ARG A 115 -68.58 24.35 32.61
N ARG A 116 -68.65 25.52 33.27
CA ARG A 116 -69.66 26.55 32.99
C ARG A 116 -69.37 27.35 31.72
N THR A 117 -68.10 27.58 31.41
CA THR A 117 -67.70 28.57 30.39
C THR A 117 -67.12 27.96 29.11
N TRP A 118 -66.76 26.66 29.12
CA TRP A 118 -66.12 26.01 27.97
C TRP A 118 -66.71 24.64 27.62
N ARG A 119 -66.57 23.64 28.50
CA ARG A 119 -66.97 22.25 28.23
C ARG A 119 -67.60 21.59 29.46
N PRO A 120 -68.90 21.22 29.43
CA PRO A 120 -69.60 20.66 30.58
C PRO A 120 -68.99 19.38 31.16
N ASP A 121 -68.27 18.62 30.33
CA ASP A 121 -67.60 17.36 30.64
C ASP A 121 -66.12 17.51 31.04
N PHE A 122 -65.63 18.74 31.22
CA PHE A 122 -64.24 18.98 31.62
C PHE A 122 -63.93 18.42 33.02
N GLU A 123 -62.77 17.78 33.16
CA GLU A 123 -62.25 17.26 34.42
C GLU A 123 -60.72 17.27 34.38
N LEU A 124 -60.08 17.54 35.53
CA LEU A 124 -58.64 17.34 35.69
C LEU A 124 -58.36 15.85 35.86
N LYS A 125 -57.47 15.32 35.03
CA LYS A 125 -57.22 13.88 34.93
C LYS A 125 -55.80 13.52 35.32
N ASP A 126 -55.68 12.36 35.95
CA ASP A 126 -54.39 11.74 36.24
C ASP A 126 -53.95 10.81 35.12
N PHE A 127 -52.71 10.97 34.67
CA PHE A 127 -52.16 10.16 33.60
C PHE A 127 -52.11 8.65 33.91
N PRO A 128 -51.77 8.19 35.13
CA PRO A 128 -51.85 6.77 35.50
C PRO A 128 -53.25 6.17 35.33
N SER A 129 -54.29 6.94 35.68
CA SER A 129 -55.69 6.53 35.57
C SER A 129 -56.12 6.40 34.10
N LEU A 130 -55.59 7.25 33.22
CA LEU A 130 -55.87 7.24 31.77
C LEU A 130 -55.16 6.11 31.02
N THR A 131 -53.99 5.69 31.51
CA THR A 131 -53.14 4.67 30.85
C THR A 131 -53.19 3.29 31.51
N HIS A 132 -53.94 3.14 32.60
CA HIS A 132 -53.95 1.95 33.47
C HIS A 132 -52.54 1.54 33.94
N GLN A 133 -51.63 2.51 34.05
CA GLN A 133 -50.27 2.28 34.55
C GLN A 133 -50.21 2.53 36.05
N PRO A 134 -49.34 1.82 36.79
CA PRO A 134 -49.15 2.08 38.21
C PRO A 134 -48.56 3.49 38.42
N ALA A 135 -49.07 4.20 39.44
CA ALA A 135 -48.53 5.50 39.83
C ALA A 135 -47.05 5.37 40.21
N GLN A 136 -46.21 6.24 39.66
CA GLN A 136 -44.78 6.31 39.96
C GLN A 136 -44.47 7.50 40.89
N PRO A 137 -43.34 7.50 41.61
CA PRO A 137 -42.91 8.64 42.41
C PRO A 137 -42.79 9.91 41.56
N GLN A 138 -43.47 10.98 41.96
CA GLN A 138 -43.52 12.25 41.24
C GLN A 138 -42.85 13.36 42.05
N VAL A 139 -42.35 14.38 41.36
CA VAL A 139 -41.90 15.62 42.01
C VAL A 139 -43.13 16.43 42.42
N TYR A 140 -43.31 16.65 43.73
CA TYR A 140 -44.42 17.47 44.23
C TYR A 140 -44.21 18.94 43.88
N LEU A 141 -45.19 19.52 43.20
CA LEU A 141 -45.31 20.95 42.94
C LEU A 141 -46.51 21.49 43.74
N ASN A 142 -46.50 22.78 44.08
CA ASN A 142 -47.62 23.42 44.81
C ASN A 142 -48.78 23.84 43.88
N GLU A 143 -48.65 23.51 42.59
CA GLU A 143 -49.54 23.86 41.50
C GLU A 143 -49.79 22.62 40.65
N THR A 144 -50.93 22.57 39.98
CA THR A 144 -51.23 21.60 38.94
C THR A 144 -51.07 22.22 37.55
N TRP A 145 -50.68 21.38 36.59
CA TRP A 145 -50.36 21.79 35.23
C TRP A 145 -51.24 21.03 34.22
N PRO A 146 -52.54 21.32 34.14
CA PRO A 146 -53.40 20.73 33.12
C PRO A 146 -53.04 21.23 31.73
N VAL A 147 -53.04 20.32 30.76
CA VAL A 147 -53.01 20.68 29.33
C VAL A 147 -54.36 21.28 28.93
N LEU A 148 -54.35 22.53 28.50
CA LEU A 148 -55.56 23.32 28.17
C LEU A 148 -55.60 23.77 26.70
N PHE A 149 -54.47 23.69 26.01
CA PHE A 149 -54.39 23.93 24.57
C PHE A 149 -53.54 22.84 23.94
N MET A 150 -53.99 22.34 22.79
CA MET A 150 -53.22 21.45 21.94
C MET A 150 -53.63 21.68 20.49
N TYR A 151 -52.69 21.53 19.57
CA TYR A 151 -52.96 21.61 18.14
C TYR A 151 -51.99 20.71 17.35
N PRO A 152 -52.46 19.86 16.43
CA PRO A 152 -53.86 19.76 15.95
C PRO A 152 -54.77 19.02 16.94
N LEU A 153 -56.09 19.27 16.88
CA LEU A 153 -57.06 18.42 17.57
C LEU A 153 -57.25 17.12 16.77
N LEU A 154 -56.60 16.06 17.23
CA LEU A 154 -56.83 14.70 16.72
C LEU A 154 -57.98 14.05 17.51
N PRO A 155 -58.82 13.21 16.90
CA PRO A 155 -59.92 12.52 17.60
C PRO A 155 -59.48 11.81 18.88
N GLU A 156 -58.32 11.16 18.85
CA GLU A 156 -57.70 10.40 19.93
C GLU A 156 -57.11 11.32 21.03
N SER A 157 -56.69 12.53 20.64
CA SER A 157 -56.05 13.51 21.53
C SER A 157 -57.02 14.25 22.47
N SER A 158 -58.33 14.17 22.19
CA SER A 158 -59.38 14.80 23.02
C SER A 158 -59.41 14.26 24.46
N SER A 159 -58.91 13.03 24.66
CA SER A 159 -58.75 12.39 25.96
C SER A 159 -57.71 13.09 26.86
N ILE A 160 -56.74 13.78 26.27
CA ILE A 160 -55.58 14.39 26.95
C ILE A 160 -55.90 15.77 27.56
N TYR A 161 -57.00 16.42 27.13
CA TYR A 161 -57.43 17.67 27.77
C TYR A 161 -57.68 17.49 29.27
N GLY A 162 -57.12 18.41 30.05
CA GLY A 162 -57.19 18.38 31.51
C GLY A 162 -56.22 17.39 32.16
N VAL A 163 -55.42 16.63 31.38
CA VAL A 163 -54.38 15.77 31.95
C VAL A 163 -53.33 16.63 32.63
N ARG A 164 -53.06 16.30 33.89
CA ARG A 164 -52.10 16.96 34.76
C ARG A 164 -50.69 16.48 34.45
N LEU A 165 -49.85 17.36 33.89
CA LEU A 165 -48.50 16.99 33.44
C LEU A 165 -47.59 16.50 34.58
N GLU A 166 -47.77 17.02 35.81
CA GLU A 166 -47.03 16.58 36.99
C GLU A 166 -47.30 15.12 37.36
N THR A 167 -48.44 14.57 36.89
CA THR A 167 -48.81 13.17 37.13
C THR A 167 -48.22 12.20 36.10
N VAL A 168 -47.66 12.74 35.01
CA VAL A 168 -46.98 11.98 33.98
C VAL A 168 -45.56 11.68 34.46
N ALA A 169 -45.26 10.43 34.78
CA ALA A 169 -44.01 10.03 35.43
C ALA A 169 -42.76 10.56 34.70
N TYR A 170 -42.70 10.40 33.38
CA TYR A 170 -41.57 10.83 32.55
C TYR A 170 -41.50 12.36 32.33
N LEU A 171 -42.57 13.12 32.58
CA LEU A 171 -42.57 14.58 32.46
C LEU A 171 -42.37 15.30 33.79
N SER A 172 -42.79 14.70 34.91
CA SER A 172 -42.80 15.33 36.24
C SER A 172 -41.48 16.03 36.59
N TYR A 173 -40.33 15.37 36.37
CA TYR A 173 -39.02 15.95 36.60
C TYR A 173 -38.70 17.09 35.62
N ALA A 174 -38.94 16.89 34.32
CA ALA A 174 -38.65 17.88 33.30
C ALA A 174 -39.53 19.13 33.45
N LEU A 175 -40.78 18.96 33.88
CA LEU A 175 -41.70 20.03 34.25
C LEU A 175 -41.19 20.83 35.46
N ALA A 176 -40.81 20.15 36.55
CA ALA A 176 -40.25 20.81 37.73
C ALA A 176 -38.98 21.62 37.40
N ARG A 177 -38.12 21.08 36.52
CA ARG A 177 -36.94 21.79 36.01
C ARG A 177 -37.34 23.01 35.17
N THR A 178 -38.31 22.87 34.28
CA THR A 178 -38.85 23.97 33.45
C THR A 178 -39.43 25.08 34.32
N HIS A 179 -40.14 24.75 35.40
CA HIS A 179 -40.66 25.74 36.34
C HIS A 179 -39.53 26.54 37.01
N SER A 180 -38.44 25.88 37.37
CA SER A 180 -37.27 26.52 38.00
C SER A 180 -36.29 27.21 37.03
N SER A 181 -36.50 27.11 35.71
CA SER A 181 -35.55 27.54 34.68
C SER A 181 -36.25 28.26 33.52
N GLN A 182 -35.70 29.41 33.10
CA GLN A 182 -36.18 30.08 31.88
C GLN A 182 -35.67 29.43 30.58
N LYS A 183 -34.71 28.50 30.68
CA LYS A 183 -34.19 27.75 29.52
C LYS A 183 -35.10 26.58 29.17
N PRO A 184 -35.25 26.24 27.88
CA PRO A 184 -36.03 25.07 27.48
C PRO A 184 -35.44 23.77 28.04
N VAL A 185 -36.32 22.82 28.40
CA VAL A 185 -35.98 21.52 28.99
C VAL A 185 -36.63 20.41 28.17
N VAL A 186 -35.86 19.37 27.87
CA VAL A 186 -36.35 18.20 27.13
C VAL A 186 -36.79 17.07 28.07
N SER A 187 -37.85 16.36 27.70
CA SER A 187 -38.27 15.11 28.33
C SER A 187 -37.43 13.90 27.88
N PRO A 188 -37.49 12.77 28.60
CA PRO A 188 -37.12 11.47 28.03
C PRO A 188 -37.98 11.14 26.81
N VAL A 189 -37.50 10.20 25.99
CA VAL A 189 -38.30 9.62 24.91
C VAL A 189 -39.36 8.71 25.54
N PHE A 190 -40.61 8.83 25.08
CA PHE A 190 -41.74 8.04 25.55
C PHE A 190 -42.58 7.54 24.37
N SER A 191 -43.37 6.50 24.60
CA SER A 191 -44.31 5.97 23.62
C SER A 191 -45.62 6.78 23.63
N MET A 192 -46.05 7.25 22.47
CA MET A 192 -47.30 7.98 22.32
C MET A 192 -48.50 7.03 22.40
N TYR A 193 -49.65 7.55 22.83
CA TYR A 193 -50.91 6.78 22.91
C TYR A 193 -51.34 6.19 21.56
N GLU A 194 -51.15 6.96 20.47
CA GLU A 194 -51.48 6.56 19.10
C GLU A 194 -50.43 5.64 18.45
N GLY A 195 -49.36 5.30 19.18
CA GLY A 195 -48.23 4.50 18.70
C GLY A 195 -47.04 5.35 18.21
N GLY A 196 -45.86 4.72 18.19
CA GLY A 196 -44.59 5.40 17.93
C GLY A 196 -44.00 6.10 19.15
N SER A 197 -42.86 6.76 18.96
CA SER A 197 -42.10 7.40 20.04
C SER A 197 -41.92 8.89 19.78
N ALA A 198 -41.91 9.67 20.85
CA ALA A 198 -41.71 11.11 20.82
C ALA A 198 -40.96 11.59 22.07
N TYR A 199 -40.52 12.84 22.01
CA TYR A 199 -40.05 13.58 23.18
C TYR A 199 -40.65 14.99 23.15
N ILE A 200 -40.65 15.66 24.30
CA ILE A 200 -41.23 16.98 24.48
C ILE A 200 -40.13 17.98 24.81
N LEU A 201 -40.14 19.12 24.12
CA LEU A 201 -39.39 20.30 24.55
C LEU A 201 -40.32 21.27 25.25
N MET A 202 -39.96 21.72 26.45
CA MET A 202 -40.80 22.53 27.32
C MET A 202 -40.12 23.85 27.67
N GLN A 203 -40.87 24.94 27.71
CA GLN A 203 -40.36 26.24 28.13
C GLN A 203 -41.39 26.98 29.01
N SER A 204 -40.92 27.55 30.11
CA SER A 204 -41.76 28.36 30.99
C SER A 204 -42.12 29.69 30.32
N VAL A 205 -43.38 30.07 30.45
CA VAL A 205 -43.95 31.31 29.94
C VAL A 205 -44.62 32.02 31.10
N SER A 206 -44.17 33.23 31.43
CA SER A 206 -44.76 34.05 32.47
C SER A 206 -45.16 35.41 31.91
N ARG A 207 -46.28 35.92 32.39
CA ARG A 207 -46.85 37.23 32.07
C ARG A 207 -47.06 38.03 33.36
N PRO A 208 -46.90 39.35 33.34
CA PRO A 208 -47.31 40.18 34.46
C PRO A 208 -48.82 40.02 34.70
N GLU A 209 -49.19 39.83 35.96
CA GLU A 209 -50.58 39.66 36.38
C GLU A 209 -51.39 40.92 36.02
N GLN A 210 -52.37 40.78 35.13
CA GLN A 210 -53.27 41.88 34.77
C GLN A 210 -54.61 41.68 35.47
N ALA A 211 -54.99 42.62 36.33
CA ALA A 211 -56.33 42.70 36.90
C ALA A 211 -57.35 43.00 35.79
N ARG A 212 -57.96 41.98 35.20
CA ARG A 212 -59.11 42.14 34.29
C ARG A 212 -60.23 41.19 34.68
N GLU A 213 -61.39 41.77 34.98
CA GLU A 213 -62.68 41.09 35.04
C GLU A 213 -63.10 40.69 33.61
N ASN A 214 -62.60 39.56 33.13
CA ASN A 214 -63.06 39.01 31.85
C ASN A 214 -64.17 37.97 32.10
N THR A 215 -65.30 38.12 31.40
CA THR A 215 -66.44 37.19 31.37
C THR A 215 -66.17 35.90 30.58
N ARG A 216 -64.97 35.74 30.00
CA ARG A 216 -64.53 34.58 29.22
C ARG A 216 -63.52 33.71 30.00
N PRO A 217 -63.47 32.39 29.77
CA PRO A 217 -62.52 31.51 30.43
C PRO A 217 -61.08 31.92 30.12
N ASN A 218 -60.30 32.03 31.19
CA ASN A 218 -58.87 32.27 31.10
C ASN A 218 -58.14 30.94 30.89
N PHE A 219 -57.83 30.59 29.65
CA PHE A 219 -57.17 29.31 29.33
C PHE A 219 -55.67 29.35 29.61
N PHE A 220 -55.03 30.49 29.37
CA PHE A 220 -53.58 30.60 29.39
C PHE A 220 -53.03 31.13 30.73
N GLY A 221 -53.77 31.95 31.47
CA GLY A 221 -53.32 32.47 32.77
C GLY A 221 -52.09 33.36 32.69
N SER A 222 -51.47 33.62 33.85
CA SER A 222 -50.22 34.37 33.99
C SER A 222 -48.98 33.49 33.86
N THR A 223 -49.08 32.21 34.25
CA THR A 223 -47.97 31.26 34.22
C THR A 223 -48.37 30.01 33.44
N MET A 224 -47.55 29.66 32.46
CA MET A 224 -47.72 28.50 31.58
C MET A 224 -46.40 27.78 31.33
N VAL A 225 -46.52 26.58 30.78
CA VAL A 225 -45.47 25.90 30.06
C VAL A 225 -45.94 25.70 28.62
N SER A 226 -45.14 26.15 27.66
CA SER A 226 -45.29 25.79 26.25
C SER A 226 -44.60 24.45 26.01
N LEU A 227 -45.23 23.60 25.21
CA LEU A 227 -44.74 22.26 24.90
C LEU A 227 -44.68 22.06 23.39
N LEU A 228 -43.56 21.50 22.93
CA LEU A 228 -43.34 21.11 21.55
C LEU A 228 -43.11 19.60 21.49
N LEU A 229 -44.07 18.90 20.90
CA LEU A 229 -44.04 17.44 20.77
C LEU A 229 -43.36 17.05 19.45
N ILE A 230 -42.26 16.30 19.53
CA ILE A 230 -41.42 15.97 18.38
C ILE A 230 -41.37 14.45 18.21
N LYS A 231 -41.76 13.94 17.03
CA LYS A 231 -41.65 12.52 16.71
C LYS A 231 -40.20 12.13 16.51
N THR A 232 -39.80 11.01 17.09
CA THR A 232 -38.44 10.50 16.85
C THR A 232 -38.26 10.00 15.42
N SER A 233 -39.34 9.49 14.81
CA SER A 233 -39.36 9.05 13.41
C SER A 233 -39.06 10.19 12.44
N ALA A 234 -39.49 11.41 12.71
CA ALA A 234 -39.26 12.53 11.81
C ALA A 234 -37.75 12.89 11.72
N LEU A 235 -37.02 12.77 12.83
CA LEU A 235 -35.56 12.93 12.83
C LEU A 235 -34.89 11.75 12.12
N GLN A 236 -35.39 10.53 12.35
CA GLN A 236 -34.91 9.34 11.65
C GLN A 236 -35.11 9.44 10.14
N ASP A 237 -36.27 9.93 9.67
CA ASP A 237 -36.59 10.09 8.25
C ASP A 237 -35.70 11.13 7.59
N ALA A 238 -35.43 12.26 8.28
CA ALA A 238 -34.48 13.26 7.81
C ALA A 238 -33.06 12.68 7.63
N VAL A 239 -32.63 11.83 8.58
CA VAL A 239 -31.34 11.13 8.49
C VAL A 239 -31.38 10.08 7.39
N ASN A 240 -32.44 9.26 7.29
CA ASN A 240 -32.57 8.24 6.25
C ASN A 240 -32.58 8.84 4.84
N TYR A 241 -33.26 9.97 4.64
CA TYR A 241 -33.30 10.69 3.36
C TYR A 241 -31.91 11.23 2.97
N ALA A 242 -31.15 11.71 3.95
CA ALA A 242 -29.78 12.18 3.75
C ALA A 242 -28.74 11.05 3.72
N ASN A 243 -29.08 9.88 4.25
CA ASN A 243 -28.20 8.73 4.33
C ASN A 243 -28.07 8.07 2.95
N VAL A 244 -27.10 8.56 2.19
CA VAL A 244 -26.73 8.01 0.89
C VAL A 244 -25.91 6.72 0.98
N ASP A 245 -25.38 6.36 2.16
CA ASP A 245 -24.61 5.12 2.37
C ASP A 245 -25.38 4.15 3.29
N PRO A 246 -26.11 3.17 2.74
CA PRO A 246 -26.93 2.24 3.53
C PRO A 246 -26.12 1.26 4.39
N LEU A 247 -24.79 1.36 4.36
CA LEU A 247 -23.87 0.60 5.21
C LEU A 247 -23.50 1.34 6.49
N VAL A 248 -23.83 2.64 6.60
CA VAL A 248 -23.61 3.42 7.82
C VAL A 248 -24.83 3.33 8.71
N SER A 249 -24.62 2.78 9.90
CA SER A 249 -25.55 2.86 11.02
C SER A 249 -25.42 4.22 11.70
N VAL A 250 -26.55 4.85 11.99
CA VAL A 250 -26.64 6.07 12.80
C VAL A 250 -27.59 5.81 13.94
N SER A 251 -27.11 6.03 15.16
CA SER A 251 -27.94 6.01 16.37
C SER A 251 -27.86 7.35 17.10
N ALA A 252 -29.00 7.83 17.59
CA ALA A 252 -29.09 9.10 18.30
C ALA A 252 -29.59 8.88 19.72
N VAL A 253 -28.80 9.32 20.69
CA VAL A 253 -29.12 9.23 22.11
C VAL A 253 -29.30 10.64 22.68
N LEU A 254 -30.50 10.91 23.21
CA LEU A 254 -30.82 12.15 23.90
C LEU A 254 -30.49 12.02 25.38
N LYS A 255 -29.83 13.03 25.94
CA LYS A 255 -29.56 13.11 27.38
C LYS A 255 -30.50 14.13 28.03
N THR A 256 -31.20 13.71 29.08
CA THR A 256 -32.18 14.59 29.75
C THR A 256 -31.54 15.33 30.91
N ALA A 257 -32.22 16.37 31.42
CA ALA A 257 -31.81 17.07 32.62
C ALA A 257 -31.79 16.17 33.88
N ALA A 258 -32.53 15.06 33.87
CA ALA A 258 -32.53 14.07 34.95
C ALA A 258 -31.28 13.16 34.94
N GLY A 259 -30.42 13.29 33.93
CA GLY A 259 -29.27 12.42 33.72
C GLY A 259 -29.63 11.09 33.04
N SER A 260 -30.91 10.86 32.69
CA SER A 260 -31.30 9.70 31.90
C SER A 260 -30.90 9.85 30.43
N GLU A 261 -30.56 8.74 29.80
CA GLU A 261 -30.28 8.66 28.37
C GLU A 261 -31.43 7.90 27.68
N SER A 262 -31.89 8.39 26.54
CA SER A 262 -33.00 7.82 25.79
C SER A 262 -32.62 7.68 24.33
N ASN A 263 -32.79 6.48 23.77
CA ASN A 263 -32.59 6.27 22.33
C ASN A 263 -33.71 6.97 21.55
N VAL A 264 -33.34 7.89 20.66
CA VAL A 264 -34.27 8.62 19.81
C VAL A 264 -34.57 7.78 18.58
N PHE A 265 -33.53 7.38 17.86
CA PHE A 265 -33.65 6.49 16.72
C PHE A 265 -32.36 5.70 16.50
N THR A 266 -32.51 4.57 15.82
CA THR A 266 -31.41 3.79 15.27
C THR A 266 -31.79 3.41 13.84
N THR A 267 -30.93 3.71 12.87
CA THR A 267 -31.16 3.32 11.47
C THR A 267 -30.89 1.83 11.28
N GLU A 268 -31.59 1.21 10.33
CA GLU A 268 -31.34 -0.21 10.00
C GLU A 268 -29.94 -0.41 9.41
N ILE A 269 -29.34 -1.56 9.71
CA ILE A 269 -27.98 -1.91 9.29
C ILE A 269 -28.05 -3.04 8.26
N LYS A 270 -27.49 -2.82 7.07
CA LYS A 270 -27.18 -3.94 6.17
C LYS A 270 -25.97 -4.71 6.70
N GLN A 271 -26.20 -5.91 7.23
CA GLN A 271 -25.12 -6.74 7.77
C GLN A 271 -24.02 -6.97 6.72
N ALA A 272 -22.76 -6.78 7.14
CA ALA A 272 -21.59 -7.13 6.35
C ALA A 272 -21.30 -8.64 6.42
N GLY A 273 -20.59 -9.16 5.41
CA GLY A 273 -20.21 -10.57 5.37
C GLY A 273 -19.20 -10.94 6.46
N ILE A 274 -19.06 -12.24 6.72
CA ILE A 274 -18.12 -12.76 7.73
C ILE A 274 -16.67 -12.38 7.39
N LEU A 275 -16.29 -12.47 6.11
CA LEU A 275 -14.94 -12.13 5.65
C LEU A 275 -14.62 -10.64 5.82
N ASP A 276 -15.60 -9.77 5.57
CA ASP A 276 -15.43 -8.32 5.76
C ASP A 276 -15.10 -7.99 7.22
N ARG A 277 -15.80 -8.61 8.17
CA ARG A 277 -15.56 -8.42 9.61
C ARG A 277 -14.24 -9.00 10.10
N LEU A 278 -13.77 -10.09 9.49
CA LEU A 278 -12.53 -10.74 9.88
C LEU A 278 -11.29 -9.98 9.37
N LEU A 279 -11.36 -9.47 8.15
CA LEU A 279 -10.20 -8.90 7.46
C LEU A 279 -10.11 -7.38 7.58
N LEU A 280 -11.25 -6.68 7.76
CA LEU A 280 -11.32 -5.22 7.69
C LEU A 280 -11.87 -4.61 8.99
N PRO A 281 -11.34 -3.45 9.42
CA PRO A 281 -11.82 -2.80 10.61
C PRO A 281 -13.21 -2.18 10.42
N ALA A 282 -13.95 -2.06 11.52
CA ALA A 282 -15.14 -1.23 11.58
C ALA A 282 -14.73 0.22 11.86
N LEU A 283 -15.31 1.15 11.10
CA LEU A 283 -15.19 2.58 11.37
C LEU A 283 -16.29 2.98 12.35
N ALA A 284 -15.93 3.73 13.38
CA ALA A 284 -16.88 4.28 14.31
C ALA A 284 -16.52 5.73 14.64
N ASP A 285 -17.52 6.59 14.76
CA ASP A 285 -17.33 7.96 15.23
C ASP A 285 -18.48 8.35 16.15
N ARG A 286 -18.19 9.28 17.07
CA ARG A 286 -19.13 9.76 18.07
C ARG A 286 -19.15 11.28 18.05
N VAL A 287 -20.30 11.85 17.73
CA VAL A 287 -20.48 13.30 17.72
C VAL A 287 -21.43 13.71 18.83
N ALA A 288 -20.94 14.51 19.78
CA ALA A 288 -21.78 15.14 20.78
C ALA A 288 -22.29 16.50 20.25
N ILE A 289 -23.60 16.61 20.05
CA ILE A 289 -24.27 17.87 19.76
C ILE A 289 -24.62 18.53 21.09
N THR A 290 -23.81 19.54 21.44
CA THR A 290 -24.01 20.36 22.64
C THR A 290 -25.08 21.42 22.37
N SER A 291 -26.36 21.01 22.39
CA SER A 291 -27.49 21.94 22.49
C SER A 291 -27.77 22.23 23.97
N ALA A 292 -28.20 23.46 24.27
CA ALA A 292 -28.53 23.88 25.63
C ALA A 292 -29.79 23.19 26.16
N SER A 293 -30.71 22.79 25.27
CA SER A 293 -31.99 22.21 25.64
C SER A 293 -32.13 20.72 25.28
N GLN A 294 -31.47 20.29 24.21
CA GLN A 294 -31.55 18.94 23.62
C GLN A 294 -30.15 18.35 23.41
N PRO A 295 -29.34 18.13 24.46
CA PRO A 295 -28.02 17.55 24.29
C PRO A 295 -28.14 16.13 23.75
N MET A 296 -27.57 15.91 22.57
CA MET A 296 -27.73 14.66 21.82
C MET A 296 -26.36 14.10 21.42
N THR A 297 -26.17 12.80 21.58
CA THR A 297 -25.01 12.07 21.07
C THR A 297 -25.41 11.26 19.85
N LEU A 298 -24.69 11.45 18.76
CA LEU A 298 -24.79 10.62 17.57
C LEU A 298 -23.64 9.61 17.56
N LEU A 299 -24.00 8.35 17.31
CA LEU A 299 -23.08 7.23 17.16
C LEU A 299 -23.18 6.76 15.71
N PHE A 300 -22.04 6.73 15.03
CA PHE A 300 -21.91 6.30 13.64
C PHE A 300 -21.07 5.04 13.61
N GLU A 301 -21.55 4.02 12.91
CA GLU A 301 -20.79 2.78 12.71
C GLU A 301 -20.89 2.34 11.25
N ARG A 302 -19.75 1.99 10.65
CA ARG A 302 -19.67 1.50 9.27
C ARG A 302 -18.64 0.37 9.20
N GLN A 303 -19.08 -0.83 8.88
CA GLN A 303 -18.17 -1.94 8.60
C GLN A 303 -17.59 -1.81 7.18
N LEU A 304 -16.27 -1.73 7.05
CA LEU A 304 -15.61 -1.77 5.74
C LEU A 304 -15.83 -3.11 5.05
N ARG A 305 -16.01 -3.06 3.73
CA ARG A 305 -16.15 -4.24 2.87
C ARG A 305 -14.99 -4.35 1.91
N LEU A 306 -14.70 -5.56 1.44
CA LEU A 306 -13.67 -5.77 0.41
C LEU A 306 -13.92 -4.91 -0.83
N GLY A 307 -15.19 -4.70 -1.22
CA GLY A 307 -15.54 -3.83 -2.34
C GLY A 307 -15.27 -2.34 -2.12
N ASP A 308 -15.12 -1.88 -0.88
CA ASP A 308 -14.73 -0.48 -0.59
C ASP A 308 -13.25 -0.25 -0.92
N ILE A 309 -12.42 -1.30 -0.79
CA ILE A 309 -10.95 -1.22 -0.95
C ILE A 309 -10.53 -1.72 -2.33
N LEU A 310 -11.12 -2.84 -2.79
CA LEU A 310 -10.85 -3.48 -4.07
C LEU A 310 -11.74 -2.91 -5.18
N THR A 311 -11.66 -1.59 -5.37
CA THR A 311 -12.29 -0.90 -6.50
C THR A 311 -11.74 -1.38 -7.84
N ALA A 312 -12.45 -1.13 -8.94
CA ALA A 312 -11.98 -1.49 -10.28
C ALA A 312 -10.57 -0.93 -10.60
N GLU A 313 -10.31 0.32 -10.21
CA GLU A 313 -9.00 0.97 -10.38
C GLU A 313 -7.90 0.25 -9.59
N THR A 314 -8.17 -0.09 -8.32
CA THR A 314 -7.19 -0.77 -7.47
C THR A 314 -6.92 -2.20 -7.93
N LEU A 315 -7.94 -2.91 -8.45
CA LEU A 315 -7.78 -4.23 -9.04
C LEU A 315 -6.90 -4.19 -10.28
N ILE A 316 -7.03 -3.16 -11.13
CA ILE A 316 -6.16 -2.96 -12.30
C ILE A 316 -4.71 -2.75 -11.84
N ILE A 317 -4.47 -1.87 -10.86
CA ILE A 317 -3.13 -1.61 -10.34
C ILE A 317 -2.55 -2.87 -9.70
N LEU A 318 -3.33 -3.59 -8.90
CA LEU A 318 -2.90 -4.85 -8.27
C LEU A 318 -2.56 -5.91 -9.31
N ALA A 319 -3.33 -6.00 -10.42
CA ALA A 319 -3.04 -6.91 -11.52
C ALA A 319 -1.72 -6.56 -12.22
N VAL A 320 -1.44 -5.26 -12.45
CA VAL A 320 -0.16 -4.79 -13.00
C VAL A 320 0.99 -5.12 -12.05
N LEU A 321 0.83 -4.87 -10.74
CA LEU A 321 1.81 -5.21 -9.71
C LEU A 321 2.06 -6.72 -9.64
N ALA A 322 1.00 -7.54 -9.69
CA ALA A 322 1.12 -9.00 -9.73
C ALA A 322 1.85 -9.48 -11.00
N GLY A 323 1.56 -8.87 -12.15
CA GLY A 323 2.30 -9.10 -13.39
C GLY A 323 3.79 -8.77 -13.24
N ALA A 324 4.12 -7.60 -12.68
CA ALA A 324 5.51 -7.19 -12.42
C ALA A 324 6.22 -8.12 -11.42
N PHE A 325 5.50 -8.58 -10.39
CA PHE A 325 5.99 -9.52 -9.37
C PHE A 325 6.50 -10.83 -9.99
N VAL A 326 5.82 -11.31 -11.04
CA VAL A 326 6.21 -12.53 -11.75
C VAL A 326 7.21 -12.26 -12.87
N LEU A 327 6.98 -11.21 -13.67
CA LEU A 327 7.78 -10.94 -14.87
C LEU A 327 9.19 -10.45 -14.54
N MET A 328 9.34 -9.64 -13.49
CA MET A 328 10.63 -9.02 -13.16
C MET A 328 11.69 -10.04 -12.72
N PRO A 329 11.41 -11.02 -11.82
CA PRO A 329 12.36 -12.09 -11.53
C PRO A 329 12.73 -12.91 -12.77
N VAL A 330 11.75 -13.21 -13.64
CA VAL A 330 11.99 -13.97 -14.88
C VAL A 330 12.95 -13.23 -15.81
N VAL A 331 12.73 -11.92 -16.01
CA VAL A 331 13.60 -11.08 -16.84
C VAL A 331 15.00 -10.96 -16.23
N LEU A 332 15.12 -10.72 -14.92
CA LEU A 332 16.40 -10.63 -14.23
C LEU A 332 17.22 -11.92 -14.33
N ILE A 333 16.59 -13.08 -14.10
CA ILE A 333 17.24 -14.38 -14.23
C ILE A 333 17.69 -14.62 -15.67
N ARG A 334 16.84 -14.34 -16.66
CA ARG A 334 17.19 -14.48 -18.09
C ARG A 334 18.35 -13.58 -18.47
N HIS A 335 18.33 -12.32 -18.03
CA HIS A 335 19.38 -11.35 -18.34
C HIS A 335 20.72 -11.74 -17.73
N PHE A 336 20.76 -12.12 -16.44
CA PHE A 336 22.00 -12.57 -15.79
C PHE A 336 22.58 -13.82 -16.45
N LYS A 337 21.72 -14.79 -16.82
CA LYS A 337 22.14 -15.99 -17.53
C LYS A 337 22.68 -15.68 -18.93
N SER A 338 22.16 -14.65 -19.60
CA SER A 338 22.68 -14.18 -20.88
C SER A 338 24.08 -13.59 -20.75
N ILE A 339 24.32 -12.79 -19.71
CA ILE A 339 25.64 -12.20 -19.44
C ILE A 339 26.67 -13.30 -19.14
N GLU A 340 26.31 -14.28 -18.30
CA GLU A 340 27.18 -15.41 -17.94
C GLU A 340 27.60 -16.21 -19.18
N ARG A 341 26.67 -16.45 -20.12
CA ARG A 341 26.98 -17.13 -21.39
C ARG A 341 27.94 -16.34 -22.27
N ALA A 342 27.70 -15.03 -22.40
CA ALA A 342 28.53 -14.16 -23.22
C ALA A 342 29.98 -14.09 -22.72
N GLU A 343 30.19 -14.12 -21.41
CA GLU A 343 31.53 -14.11 -20.81
C GLU A 343 32.29 -15.41 -21.08
N VAL A 344 31.63 -16.56 -20.93
CA VAL A 344 32.24 -17.88 -21.26
C VAL A 344 32.57 -17.98 -22.75
N GLU A 345 31.70 -17.48 -23.62
CA GLU A 345 31.96 -17.43 -25.06
C GLU A 345 33.14 -16.51 -25.40
N LEU A 346 33.26 -15.37 -24.72
CA LEU A 346 34.36 -14.45 -24.89
C LEU A 346 35.70 -15.08 -24.46
N GLU A 347 35.75 -15.72 -23.29
CA GLU A 347 36.94 -16.43 -22.81
C GLU A 347 37.36 -17.54 -23.77
N ARG A 348 36.40 -18.35 -24.24
CA ARG A 348 36.66 -19.40 -25.22
C ARG A 348 37.18 -18.85 -26.54
N SER A 349 36.57 -17.76 -27.03
CA SER A 349 37.01 -17.10 -28.26
C SER A 349 38.42 -16.52 -28.12
N ALA A 350 38.73 -15.90 -26.99
CA ALA A 350 40.06 -15.36 -26.71
C ALA A 350 41.13 -16.47 -26.67
N TYR A 351 40.79 -17.62 -26.05
CA TYR A 351 41.69 -18.77 -26.01
C TYR A 351 41.97 -19.33 -27.42
N LEU A 352 40.92 -19.55 -28.23
CA LEU A 352 41.05 -20.04 -29.60
C LEU A 352 41.76 -19.05 -30.54
N ALA A 353 41.69 -17.75 -30.26
CA ALA A 353 42.42 -16.74 -31.03
C ALA A 353 43.93 -16.74 -30.74
N THR A 354 44.36 -17.26 -29.60
CA THR A 354 45.75 -17.17 -29.10
C THR A 354 46.49 -18.51 -29.02
N HIS A 355 45.78 -19.64 -29.09
CA HIS A 355 46.36 -20.98 -28.99
C HIS A 355 46.05 -21.84 -30.22
N ASP A 356 46.92 -22.79 -30.53
CA ASP A 356 46.70 -23.85 -31.52
C ASP A 356 45.77 -24.91 -30.96
N VAL A 357 44.75 -25.31 -31.73
CA VAL A 357 43.70 -26.23 -31.26
C VAL A 357 44.21 -27.66 -31.07
N LEU A 358 45.23 -28.07 -31.83
CA LEU A 358 45.77 -29.43 -31.74
C LEU A 358 46.77 -29.57 -30.59
N THR A 359 47.78 -28.69 -30.54
CA THR A 359 48.88 -28.82 -29.58
C THR A 359 48.65 -28.07 -28.27
N GLN A 360 47.62 -27.22 -28.21
CA GLN A 360 47.34 -26.30 -27.08
C GLN A 360 48.47 -25.32 -26.77
N LEU A 361 49.49 -25.24 -27.65
CA LEU A 361 50.54 -24.24 -27.56
C LEU A 361 50.03 -22.87 -27.99
N PRO A 362 50.67 -21.77 -27.56
CA PRO A 362 50.59 -20.50 -28.24
C PRO A 362 50.62 -20.65 -29.77
N ASN A 363 49.74 -19.93 -30.47
CA ASN A 363 49.81 -19.82 -31.92
C ASN A 363 50.72 -18.66 -32.32
N ARG A 364 50.88 -18.43 -33.64
CA ARG A 364 51.69 -17.33 -34.17
C ARG A 364 51.32 -15.93 -33.65
N TYR A 365 50.05 -15.69 -33.27
CA TYR A 365 49.62 -14.38 -32.75
C TYR A 365 50.09 -14.18 -31.31
N LEU A 366 49.88 -15.18 -30.44
CA LEU A 366 50.39 -15.11 -29.07
C LEU A 366 51.92 -15.11 -29.05
N PHE A 367 52.57 -15.84 -29.96
CA PHE A 367 54.02 -15.78 -30.11
C PHE A 367 54.53 -14.37 -30.47
N ALA A 368 53.87 -13.68 -31.41
CA ALA A 368 54.25 -12.32 -31.78
C ALA A 368 54.10 -11.34 -30.60
N ASP A 369 53.02 -11.44 -29.83
CA ASP A 369 52.84 -10.65 -28.61
C ASP A 369 53.95 -10.91 -27.57
N ARG A 370 54.31 -12.19 -27.35
CA ARG A 370 55.43 -12.56 -26.47
C ARG A 370 56.78 -12.06 -26.99
N PHE A 371 56.98 -12.07 -28.30
CA PHE A 371 58.15 -11.49 -28.94
C PHE A 371 58.24 -9.98 -28.68
N ASP A 372 57.16 -9.23 -28.87
CA ASP A 372 57.14 -7.78 -28.64
C ASP A 372 57.44 -7.43 -27.17
N GLN A 373 56.98 -8.27 -26.23
CA GLN A 373 57.34 -8.17 -24.81
C GLN A 373 58.85 -8.39 -24.60
N ALA A 374 59.43 -9.44 -25.20
CA ALA A 374 60.86 -9.72 -25.10
C ALA A 374 61.71 -8.60 -25.74
N LEU A 375 61.27 -8.05 -26.88
CA LEU A 375 61.92 -6.92 -27.54
C LEU A 375 61.88 -5.65 -26.68
N SER A 376 60.74 -5.37 -26.04
CA SER A 376 60.59 -4.25 -25.11
C SER A 376 61.49 -4.41 -23.88
N ASN A 377 61.60 -5.64 -23.36
CA ASN A 377 62.53 -5.95 -22.26
C ASN A 377 63.98 -5.72 -22.71
N TRP A 378 64.40 -6.24 -23.86
CA TRP A 378 65.72 -5.96 -24.42
C TRP A 378 66.00 -4.46 -24.57
N ALA A 379 65.06 -3.69 -25.11
CA ALA A 379 65.21 -2.24 -25.31
C ALA A 379 65.41 -1.47 -24.00
N SER A 380 64.90 -2.00 -22.87
CA SER A 380 64.95 -1.35 -21.56
C SER A 380 66.08 -1.85 -20.66
N SER A 381 66.41 -3.15 -20.70
CA SER A 381 67.42 -3.78 -19.83
C SER A 381 68.70 -4.21 -20.54
N GLY A 382 68.71 -4.21 -21.87
CA GLY A 382 69.80 -4.74 -22.69
C GLY A 382 69.86 -6.28 -22.71
N THR A 383 68.88 -6.97 -22.11
CA THR A 383 68.89 -8.43 -22.00
C THR A 383 68.61 -9.08 -23.35
N ALA A 384 69.55 -9.86 -23.86
CA ALA A 384 69.41 -10.58 -25.12
C ALA A 384 68.38 -11.72 -25.03
N PHE A 385 67.82 -12.11 -26.17
CA PHE A 385 66.90 -13.24 -26.29
C PHE A 385 67.11 -13.95 -27.63
N ALA A 386 66.64 -15.20 -27.73
CA ALA A 386 66.80 -16.03 -28.91
C ALA A 386 65.46 -16.47 -29.50
N VAL A 387 65.42 -16.62 -30.82
CA VAL A 387 64.32 -17.28 -31.54
C VAL A 387 64.88 -18.53 -32.21
N LEU A 388 64.34 -19.68 -31.82
CA LEU A 388 64.59 -20.98 -32.42
C LEU A 388 63.45 -21.27 -33.38
N LEU A 389 63.76 -21.50 -34.65
CA LEU A 389 62.82 -22.03 -35.64
C LEU A 389 63.09 -23.51 -35.82
N ILE A 390 62.05 -24.33 -35.72
CA ILE A 390 62.14 -25.78 -35.67
C ILE A 390 61.19 -26.37 -36.71
N ASP A 391 61.71 -27.20 -37.60
CA ASP A 391 60.95 -27.93 -38.61
C ASP A 391 61.14 -29.43 -38.40
N LEU A 392 60.03 -30.19 -38.35
CA LEU A 392 60.09 -31.64 -38.20
C LEU A 392 60.51 -32.31 -39.51
N ASP A 393 61.64 -33.03 -39.49
CA ASP A 393 62.18 -33.66 -40.67
C ASP A 393 61.28 -34.81 -41.13
N HIS A 394 61.02 -34.87 -42.44
CA HIS A 394 60.21 -35.91 -43.08
C HIS A 394 58.79 -36.07 -42.49
N PHE A 395 58.25 -35.07 -41.79
CA PHE A 395 56.92 -35.15 -41.19
C PHE A 395 55.81 -35.39 -42.24
N LYS A 396 55.95 -34.83 -43.44
CA LYS A 396 55.04 -35.12 -44.56
C LYS A 396 55.01 -36.61 -44.93
N GLU A 397 56.14 -37.31 -44.88
CA GLU A 397 56.20 -38.75 -45.16
C GLU A 397 55.47 -39.58 -44.09
N ILE A 398 55.51 -39.11 -42.82
CA ILE A 398 54.72 -39.72 -41.73
C ILE A 398 53.22 -39.58 -42.04
N ASN A 399 52.78 -38.38 -42.43
CA ASN A 399 51.38 -38.16 -42.83
C ASN A 399 50.98 -39.00 -44.04
N ASP A 400 51.81 -39.03 -45.07
CA ASP A 400 51.50 -39.75 -46.32
C ASP A 400 51.47 -41.28 -46.12
N LYS A 401 52.28 -41.81 -45.20
CA LYS A 401 52.40 -43.26 -44.94
C LYS A 401 51.44 -43.78 -43.87
N HIS A 402 51.18 -43.00 -42.82
CA HIS A 402 50.44 -43.44 -41.64
C HIS A 402 49.15 -42.65 -41.40
N GLY A 403 48.86 -41.63 -42.21
CA GLY A 403 47.68 -40.79 -42.13
C GLY A 403 47.84 -39.60 -41.19
N HIS A 404 47.01 -38.58 -41.39
CA HIS A 404 47.04 -37.34 -40.63
C HIS A 404 46.78 -37.52 -39.12
N GLU A 405 45.97 -38.51 -38.72
CA GLU A 405 45.72 -38.80 -37.30
C GLU A 405 47.00 -39.22 -36.55
N VAL A 406 47.89 -39.97 -37.22
CA VAL A 406 49.19 -40.35 -36.66
C VAL A 406 50.14 -39.16 -36.64
N GLY A 407 50.11 -38.31 -37.67
CA GLY A 407 50.83 -37.05 -37.67
C GLY A 407 50.41 -36.11 -36.55
N ASP A 408 49.11 -36.02 -36.25
CA ASP A 408 48.58 -35.22 -35.15
C ASP A 408 49.08 -35.73 -33.79
N GLN A 409 49.12 -37.05 -33.58
CA GLN A 409 49.72 -37.66 -32.39
C GLN A 409 51.19 -37.27 -32.25
N VAL A 410 51.94 -37.27 -33.35
CA VAL A 410 53.35 -36.85 -33.38
C VAL A 410 53.49 -35.37 -33.01
N LEU A 411 52.67 -34.48 -33.59
CA LEU A 411 52.71 -33.05 -33.29
C LEU A 411 52.38 -32.75 -31.82
N THR A 412 51.37 -33.42 -31.25
CA THR A 412 51.01 -33.26 -29.83
C THR A 412 52.13 -33.74 -28.92
N GLU A 413 52.75 -34.89 -29.21
CA GLU A 413 53.85 -35.41 -28.40
C GLU A 413 55.11 -34.55 -28.50
N VAL A 414 55.46 -34.09 -29.70
CA VAL A 414 56.55 -33.13 -29.93
C VAL A 414 56.33 -31.84 -29.15
N ALA A 415 55.11 -31.29 -29.18
CA ALA A 415 54.77 -30.10 -28.40
C ALA A 415 54.97 -30.31 -26.89
N ASN A 416 54.50 -31.44 -26.36
CA ASN A 416 54.67 -31.81 -24.95
C ASN A 416 56.15 -31.94 -24.57
N ARG A 417 56.95 -32.56 -25.44
CA ARG A 417 58.39 -32.73 -25.24
C ARG A 417 59.14 -31.41 -25.19
N MET A 418 58.83 -30.50 -26.11
CA MET A 418 59.40 -29.14 -26.10
C MET A 418 59.06 -28.44 -24.79
N LEU A 419 57.79 -28.46 -24.36
CA LEU A 419 57.36 -27.84 -23.11
C LEU A 419 58.09 -28.39 -21.87
N GLN A 420 58.43 -29.68 -21.85
CA GLN A 420 59.14 -30.30 -20.73
C GLN A 420 60.61 -29.86 -20.61
N VAL A 421 61.24 -29.49 -21.73
CA VAL A 421 62.65 -29.06 -21.74
C VAL A 421 62.84 -27.55 -21.73
N THR A 422 61.79 -26.79 -22.04
CA THR A 422 61.79 -25.32 -21.97
C THR A 422 61.38 -24.81 -20.60
N ARG A 423 61.86 -23.62 -20.22
CA ARG A 423 61.49 -23.00 -18.93
C ARG A 423 60.10 -22.38 -19.03
N SER A 424 59.47 -22.15 -17.88
CA SER A 424 58.15 -21.49 -17.83
C SER A 424 58.14 -20.04 -18.30
N CYS A 425 59.31 -19.38 -18.36
CA CYS A 425 59.47 -18.04 -18.92
C CYS A 425 59.64 -18.05 -20.45
N ASP A 426 60.04 -19.19 -21.03
CA ASP A 426 60.20 -19.35 -22.47
C ASP A 426 58.83 -19.62 -23.11
N THR A 427 58.67 -19.24 -24.37
CA THR A 427 57.42 -19.47 -25.11
C THR A 427 57.64 -20.47 -26.22
N VAL A 428 57.03 -21.65 -26.13
CA VAL A 428 56.92 -22.61 -27.24
C VAL A 428 55.62 -22.31 -27.98
N ALA A 429 55.70 -22.14 -29.30
CA ALA A 429 54.52 -21.92 -30.13
C ALA A 429 54.54 -22.83 -31.36
N ARG A 430 53.36 -23.26 -31.80
CA ARG A 430 53.20 -23.85 -33.12
C ARG A 430 52.96 -22.73 -34.12
N TYR A 431 53.95 -22.49 -34.98
CA TYR A 431 53.93 -21.36 -35.91
C TYR A 431 53.20 -21.71 -37.21
N GLY A 432 53.33 -22.97 -37.65
CA GLY A 432 52.78 -23.51 -38.89
C GLY A 432 52.44 -25.00 -38.77
N GLY A 433 52.34 -25.69 -39.91
CA GLY A 433 51.93 -27.11 -39.98
C GLY A 433 52.79 -28.00 -39.06
N ASP A 434 54.04 -28.17 -39.41
CA ASP A 434 55.09 -28.90 -38.69
C ASP A 434 56.19 -27.99 -38.14
N GLU A 435 55.97 -26.68 -38.22
CA GLU A 435 56.89 -25.66 -37.77
C GLU A 435 56.55 -25.21 -36.34
N PHE A 436 57.53 -25.32 -35.47
CA PHE A 436 57.50 -24.82 -34.10
C PHE A 436 58.51 -23.69 -33.95
N VAL A 437 58.21 -22.76 -33.05
CA VAL A 437 59.13 -21.71 -32.66
C VAL A 437 59.26 -21.68 -31.15
N ILE A 438 60.47 -21.42 -30.67
CA ILE A 438 60.73 -21.22 -29.24
C ILE A 438 61.36 -19.84 -29.07
N LEU A 439 60.75 -19.02 -28.23
CA LEU A 439 61.32 -17.75 -27.75
C LEU A 439 61.97 -18.02 -26.40
N ILE A 440 63.30 -17.93 -26.37
CA ILE A 440 64.08 -18.06 -25.14
C ILE A 440 64.40 -16.66 -24.63
N THR A 441 63.90 -16.31 -23.46
CA THR A 441 64.12 -15.00 -22.84
C THR A 441 65.28 -15.04 -21.86
N ASP A 442 65.76 -13.86 -21.44
CA ASP A 442 66.77 -13.72 -20.38
C ASP A 442 68.09 -14.46 -20.66
N LEU A 443 68.58 -14.33 -21.90
CA LEU A 443 69.78 -15.01 -22.34
C LEU A 443 71.04 -14.36 -21.77
N VAL A 444 71.84 -15.14 -21.03
CA VAL A 444 73.11 -14.68 -20.40
C VAL A 444 74.29 -14.74 -21.37
N ASN A 445 74.33 -15.76 -22.25
CA ASN A 445 75.33 -15.88 -23.30
C ASN A 445 74.74 -16.55 -24.57
N PRO A 446 75.30 -16.28 -25.77
CA PRO A 446 74.88 -16.89 -27.04
C PRO A 446 74.88 -18.43 -27.02
N GLU A 447 75.89 -19.03 -26.39
CA GLU A 447 76.07 -20.49 -26.25
C GLU A 447 74.89 -21.15 -25.53
N SER A 448 74.21 -20.44 -24.62
CA SER A 448 73.01 -20.96 -23.96
C SER A 448 71.86 -21.21 -24.94
N ALA A 449 71.73 -20.42 -26.01
CA ALA A 449 70.65 -20.61 -26.98
C ALA A 449 70.88 -21.87 -27.82
N GLU A 450 72.14 -22.12 -28.21
CA GLU A 450 72.55 -23.33 -28.92
C GLU A 450 72.36 -24.57 -28.05
N LEU A 451 72.80 -24.55 -26.79
CA LEU A 451 72.60 -25.66 -25.86
C LEU A 451 71.12 -25.98 -25.63
N ASN A 452 70.24 -24.98 -25.56
CA ASN A 452 68.80 -25.21 -25.47
C ASN A 452 68.24 -25.80 -26.77
N ALA A 453 68.72 -25.37 -27.93
CA ALA A 453 68.33 -25.95 -29.22
C ALA A 453 68.78 -27.41 -29.33
N GLU A 454 69.99 -27.76 -28.89
CA GLU A 454 70.49 -29.14 -28.86
C GLU A 454 69.63 -30.03 -27.96
N ARG A 455 69.28 -29.55 -26.76
CA ARG A 455 68.38 -30.26 -25.85
C ARG A 455 67.00 -30.50 -26.46
N VAL A 456 66.47 -29.51 -27.18
CA VAL A 456 65.20 -29.64 -27.89
C VAL A 456 65.30 -30.68 -29.01
N LEU A 457 66.39 -30.67 -29.79
CA LEU A 457 66.68 -31.67 -30.82
C LEU A 457 66.74 -33.09 -30.23
N GLU A 458 67.46 -33.27 -29.11
CA GLU A 458 67.61 -34.57 -28.44
C GLU A 458 66.28 -35.16 -27.99
N VAL A 459 65.40 -34.36 -27.39
CA VAL A 459 64.11 -34.86 -26.90
C VAL A 459 63.14 -35.11 -28.05
N ILE A 460 63.15 -34.28 -29.10
CA ILE A 460 62.35 -34.55 -30.32
C ILE A 460 62.79 -35.83 -31.00
N ALA A 461 64.10 -36.13 -31.00
CA ALA A 461 64.67 -37.32 -31.65
C ALA A 461 64.36 -38.67 -30.96
N GLN A 462 63.74 -38.64 -29.77
CA GLN A 462 63.30 -39.86 -29.08
C GLN A 462 62.11 -40.51 -29.82
N THR A 463 61.92 -41.83 -29.71
CA THR A 463 60.79 -42.52 -30.36
C THR A 463 59.45 -42.02 -29.83
N VAL A 464 58.51 -41.71 -30.73
CA VAL A 464 57.13 -41.31 -30.39
C VAL A 464 56.23 -42.53 -30.48
N ALA A 465 55.57 -42.87 -29.37
CA ALA A 465 54.59 -43.94 -29.35
C ALA A 465 53.29 -43.46 -30.01
N THR A 466 52.91 -44.08 -31.12
CA THR A 466 51.68 -43.77 -31.86
C THR A 466 50.81 -45.01 -32.03
N SER A 467 49.58 -44.81 -32.49
CA SER A 467 48.69 -45.90 -32.92
C SER A 467 49.26 -46.77 -34.05
N ALA A 468 50.24 -46.28 -34.82
CA ALA A 468 50.93 -47.03 -35.88
C ALA A 468 52.22 -47.73 -35.40
N GLY A 469 52.54 -47.64 -34.09
CA GLY A 469 53.78 -48.14 -33.49
C GLY A 469 54.73 -47.01 -33.06
N GLU A 470 55.95 -47.37 -32.70
CA GLU A 470 57.00 -46.40 -32.36
C GLU A 470 57.59 -45.78 -33.64
N LEU A 471 57.49 -44.46 -33.76
CA LEU A 471 58.05 -43.70 -34.87
C LEU A 471 59.28 -42.92 -34.41
N SER A 472 60.35 -42.96 -35.21
CA SER A 472 61.51 -42.09 -35.03
C SER A 472 61.40 -40.94 -36.02
N LEU A 473 61.53 -39.71 -35.52
CA LEU A 473 61.67 -38.50 -36.32
C LEU A 473 62.85 -37.68 -35.81
N SER A 474 63.28 -36.70 -36.59
CA SER A 474 64.21 -35.67 -36.15
C SER A 474 63.64 -34.30 -36.47
N CYS A 475 64.37 -33.24 -36.10
CA CYS A 475 64.07 -31.91 -36.55
C CYS A 475 65.34 -31.20 -37.00
N SER A 476 65.15 -30.17 -37.81
CA SER A 476 66.18 -29.20 -38.16
C SER A 476 65.87 -27.92 -37.40
N ILE A 477 66.86 -27.38 -36.67
CA ILE A 477 66.69 -26.18 -35.84
C ILE A 477 67.64 -25.08 -36.30
N GLY A 478 67.09 -23.89 -36.52
CA GLY A 478 67.85 -22.67 -36.76
C GLY A 478 67.72 -21.71 -35.58
N VAL A 479 68.84 -21.14 -35.14
CA VAL A 479 68.90 -20.22 -34.00
C VAL A 479 69.26 -18.81 -34.47
N SER A 480 68.47 -17.82 -34.04
CA SER A 480 68.75 -16.40 -34.24
C SER A 480 68.73 -15.64 -32.91
N LEU A 481 69.48 -14.55 -32.80
CA LEU A 481 69.66 -13.79 -31.56
C LEU A 481 69.29 -12.33 -31.78
N CYS A 482 68.52 -11.76 -30.85
CA CYS A 482 68.38 -10.32 -30.75
C CYS A 482 69.46 -9.75 -29.82
N PRO A 483 70.21 -8.71 -30.21
CA PRO A 483 70.04 -7.92 -31.45
C PRO A 483 70.90 -8.37 -32.64
N ASN A 484 71.81 -9.34 -32.47
CA ASN A 484 72.85 -9.69 -33.45
C ASN A 484 72.33 -10.02 -34.86
N HIS A 485 71.22 -10.74 -34.95
CA HIS A 485 70.65 -11.24 -36.21
C HIS A 485 69.40 -10.45 -36.63
N GLY A 486 69.06 -9.38 -35.90
CA GLY A 486 67.92 -8.52 -36.16
C GLY A 486 67.19 -8.07 -34.90
N GLN A 487 66.34 -7.06 -35.06
CA GLN A 487 65.53 -6.44 -33.98
C GLN A 487 64.03 -6.47 -34.30
N SER A 488 63.62 -7.26 -35.30
CA SER A 488 62.21 -7.49 -35.63
C SER A 488 61.93 -8.99 -35.71
N LEU A 489 60.67 -9.38 -35.45
CA LEU A 489 60.26 -10.78 -35.51
C LEU A 489 60.57 -11.39 -36.88
N GLY A 490 60.25 -10.67 -37.96
CA GLY A 490 60.51 -11.11 -39.33
C GLY A 490 61.99 -11.27 -39.65
N SER A 491 62.86 -10.38 -39.16
CA SER A 491 64.31 -10.51 -39.38
C SER A 491 64.89 -11.71 -38.64
N LEU A 492 64.49 -11.96 -37.40
CA LEU A 492 64.98 -13.09 -36.62
C LEU A 492 64.46 -14.43 -37.15
N LEU A 493 63.17 -14.53 -37.48
CA LEU A 493 62.62 -15.74 -38.10
C LEU A 493 63.30 -16.04 -39.45
N LYS A 494 63.57 -15.02 -40.27
CA LYS A 494 64.27 -15.21 -41.55
C LYS A 494 65.72 -15.66 -41.35
N ALA A 495 66.42 -15.10 -40.37
CA ALA A 495 67.77 -15.51 -40.01
C ALA A 495 67.80 -16.96 -39.52
N ALA A 496 66.88 -17.33 -38.62
CA ALA A 496 66.72 -18.70 -38.13
C ALA A 496 66.37 -19.68 -39.27
N ASP A 497 65.48 -19.30 -40.19
CA ASP A 497 65.12 -20.11 -41.36
C ASP A 497 66.33 -20.38 -42.27
N GLN A 498 67.17 -19.38 -42.52
CA GLN A 498 68.39 -19.56 -43.30
C GLN A 498 69.37 -20.53 -42.63
N ALA A 499 69.57 -20.42 -41.32
CA ALA A 499 70.42 -21.34 -40.56
C ALA A 499 69.86 -22.77 -40.59
N MET A 500 68.55 -22.91 -40.34
CA MET A 500 67.84 -24.19 -40.40
C MET A 500 67.92 -24.84 -41.80
N TYR A 501 67.82 -24.04 -42.86
CA TYR A 501 67.96 -24.53 -44.23
C TYR A 501 69.36 -25.09 -44.50
N GLY A 502 70.40 -24.49 -43.91
CA GLY A 502 71.76 -25.04 -43.91
C GLY A 502 71.83 -26.43 -43.28
N VAL A 503 71.19 -26.65 -42.13
CA VAL A 503 71.06 -27.97 -41.50
C VAL A 503 70.38 -28.96 -42.44
N LYS A 504 69.29 -28.56 -43.10
CA LYS A 504 68.55 -29.41 -44.04
C LYS A 504 69.43 -29.85 -45.23
N GLN A 505 70.33 -28.99 -45.71
CA GLN A 505 71.27 -29.33 -46.79
C GLN A 505 72.39 -30.28 -46.35
N LEU A 506 72.81 -30.20 -45.09
CA LEU A 506 73.89 -31.02 -44.52
C LEU A 506 73.44 -32.42 -44.07
N GLY A 507 72.21 -32.82 -44.40
CA GLY A 507 71.67 -34.14 -44.08
C GLY A 507 70.60 -34.15 -42.99
N ARG A 508 70.10 -32.97 -42.56
CA ARG A 508 69.07 -32.78 -41.53
C ARG A 508 69.53 -33.23 -40.13
N LYS A 509 68.62 -33.22 -39.14
CA LYS A 509 68.91 -33.62 -37.74
C LYS A 509 70.09 -32.84 -37.15
N GLY A 510 69.88 -31.55 -36.91
CA GLY A 510 70.94 -30.70 -36.38
C GLY A 510 70.45 -29.34 -35.93
N VAL A 511 71.36 -28.61 -35.32
CA VAL A 511 71.20 -27.22 -34.91
C VAL A 511 72.21 -26.39 -35.69
N ALA A 512 71.79 -25.23 -36.20
CA ALA A 512 72.72 -24.22 -36.71
C ALA A 512 72.37 -22.86 -36.14
N MET A 513 73.41 -22.13 -35.73
CA MET A 513 73.29 -20.72 -35.37
C MET A 513 73.41 -19.86 -36.63
N THR A 514 72.62 -18.77 -36.70
CA THR A 514 72.78 -17.78 -37.78
C THR A 514 74.19 -17.19 -37.71
N GLU A 515 74.90 -17.19 -38.82
CA GLU A 515 76.18 -16.48 -38.95
C GLU A 515 75.90 -14.98 -39.05
N SER A 516 76.56 -14.17 -38.22
CA SER A 516 76.51 -12.71 -38.37
C SER A 516 77.16 -12.33 -39.71
N PRO A 517 76.54 -11.48 -40.55
CA PRO A 517 77.26 -10.93 -41.68
C PRO A 517 78.50 -10.21 -41.14
N GLU A 518 79.68 -10.59 -41.60
CA GLU A 518 80.94 -9.92 -41.25
C GLU A 518 80.77 -8.40 -41.42
N ALA A 519 81.16 -7.66 -40.37
CA ALA A 519 80.95 -6.23 -40.20
C ALA A 519 81.61 -5.34 -41.26
#